data_AF-A0A0N4T097-F1
#
_entry.id   AF-A0A0N4T097-F1
#
_cell.length_a   1.000
_cell.length_b   1.000
_cell.length_c   1.000
_cell.angle_alpha   90.00
_cell.angle_beta   90.00
_cell.angle_gamma   90.00
#
_symmetry.space_group_name_H-M   'P 1'
#
loop_
_entity.id
_entity.type
_entity.pdbx_description
1 polymer ?
#
loop_
_entity_poly.entity_id
_entity_poly.type
_entity_poly.pdbx_seq_one_letter_code
_entity_poly.pdbx_strand_id
1 'polypeptide(L)'
;MSSRAKSWTATIFYMEHFNSELLQRIGNGLEYAIIGKETCPTINRQHFQCYFKFNSAIRFNTLISKLPRTSHVEKAKGSPYRNFQYCSKETINEEIGTRPQPSRKRKATEEQSQLLKKYCDNEMTINEIIQYDNIFVMRNLSRIQQLKSYITKDRTTTIEQSECLKPKSSNRSDLVFD
;
A
#
# COMPACT_ATOMS: atom_id res chain seq x y z
N MET A 1 31.93 4.91 1.74
CA MET A 1 30.86 5.18 2.74
C MET A 1 30.23 3.87 3.18
N SER A 2 30.25 3.55 4.48
CA SER A 2 29.63 2.32 4.99
C SER A 2 28.12 2.52 5.10
N SER A 3 27.35 1.95 4.18
CA SER A 3 25.90 1.99 4.23
C SER A 3 25.37 1.11 5.37
N ARG A 4 24.39 1.63 6.11
CA ARG A 4 23.65 0.90 7.14
C ARG A 4 22.24 0.62 6.68
N ALA A 5 21.76 -0.59 6.94
CA ALA A 5 20.38 -0.98 6.64
C ALA A 5 19.91 -2.08 7.59
N LYS A 6 18.58 -2.14 7.77
CA LYS A 6 17.93 -3.26 8.47
C LYS A 6 17.68 -4.46 7.56
N SER A 7 17.61 -4.24 6.25
CA SER A 7 17.26 -5.27 5.28
C SER A 7 18.33 -5.42 4.21
N TRP A 8 18.72 -6.66 3.97
CA TRP A 8 19.80 -7.05 3.06
C TRP A 8 19.38 -8.25 2.22
N THR A 9 19.87 -8.30 1.00
CA THR A 9 19.77 -9.44 0.10
C THR A 9 21.17 -9.98 -0.14
N ALA A 10 21.30 -11.31 -0.22
CA ALA A 10 22.59 -11.93 -0.50
C ALA A 10 22.46 -13.09 -1.48
N THR A 11 23.50 -13.28 -2.27
CA THR A 11 23.65 -14.42 -3.18
C THR A 11 24.95 -15.15 -2.82
N ILE A 12 24.84 -16.44 -2.48
CA ILE A 12 25.93 -17.23 -1.88
C ILE A 12 26.14 -18.50 -2.70
N PHE A 13 27.29 -18.63 -3.35
CA PHE A 13 27.64 -19.79 -4.18
C PHE A 13 28.30 -20.93 -3.41
N TYR A 14 28.92 -20.65 -2.27
CA TYR A 14 29.60 -21.63 -1.42
C TYR A 14 28.71 -22.01 -0.24
N MET A 15 27.74 -22.87 -0.52
CA MET A 15 26.66 -23.23 0.40
C MET A 15 27.16 -23.94 1.67
N GLU A 16 28.22 -24.75 1.56
CA GLU A 16 28.82 -25.51 2.67
C GLU A 16 29.44 -24.62 3.77
N HIS A 17 29.79 -23.38 3.44
CA HIS A 17 30.40 -22.43 4.37
C HIS A 17 29.41 -21.45 4.97
N PHE A 18 28.14 -21.54 4.59
CA PHE A 18 27.09 -20.68 5.11
C PHE A 18 26.55 -21.23 6.44
N ASN A 19 26.52 -20.39 7.47
CA ASN A 19 25.92 -20.72 8.76
C ASN A 19 24.93 -19.61 9.17
N SER A 20 23.66 -19.97 9.28
CA SER A 20 22.56 -19.07 9.64
C SER A 20 22.61 -18.62 11.10
N GLU A 21 23.20 -19.40 12.01
CA GLU A 21 23.31 -19.08 13.43
C GLU A 21 24.14 -17.82 13.69
N LEU A 22 25.18 -17.61 12.86
CA LEU A 22 26.02 -16.42 12.95
C LEU A 22 25.22 -15.15 12.71
N LEU A 23 24.20 -15.21 11.84
CA LEU A 23 23.33 -14.09 11.51
C LEU A 23 22.35 -13.75 12.64
N GLN A 24 21.88 -14.76 13.38
CA GLN A 24 20.96 -14.57 14.50
C GLN A 24 21.60 -13.76 15.64
N ARG A 25 22.93 -13.79 15.76
CA ARG A 25 23.67 -13.03 16.78
C ARG A 25 23.97 -11.58 16.38
N ILE A 26 23.69 -11.18 15.13
CA ILE A 26 24.03 -9.83 14.63
C ILE A 26 22.91 -8.85 14.93
N GLY A 27 23.26 -7.64 15.36
CA GLY A 27 22.37 -6.48 15.31
C GLY A 27 21.08 -6.62 16.13
N ASN A 28 21.21 -7.01 17.40
CA ASN A 28 20.10 -7.25 18.33
C ASN A 28 19.11 -8.33 17.84
N GLY A 29 19.60 -9.26 17.04
CA GLY A 29 18.81 -10.38 16.53
C GLY A 29 18.28 -10.17 15.12
N LEU A 30 18.00 -11.31 14.52
CA LEU A 30 17.33 -11.43 13.23
C LEU A 30 15.81 -11.39 13.45
N GLU A 31 15.13 -10.48 12.75
CA GLU A 31 13.66 -10.40 12.76
C GLU A 31 13.06 -11.45 11.82
N TYR A 32 13.67 -11.58 10.64
CA TYR A 32 13.26 -12.54 9.63
C TYR A 32 14.42 -12.87 8.69
N ALA A 33 14.58 -14.14 8.33
CA ALA A 33 15.41 -14.54 7.20
C ALA A 33 14.76 -15.66 6.39
N ILE A 34 15.07 -15.66 5.10
CA ILE A 34 14.77 -16.76 4.21
C ILE A 34 16.00 -17.06 3.37
N ILE A 35 16.33 -18.34 3.28
CA ILE A 35 17.41 -18.88 2.45
C ILE A 35 16.76 -19.81 1.43
N GLY A 36 16.67 -19.34 0.21
CA GLY A 36 16.22 -20.12 -0.95
C GLY A 36 17.39 -20.78 -1.65
N LYS A 37 17.22 -22.03 -2.07
CA LYS A 37 18.13 -22.71 -2.98
C LYS A 37 17.61 -22.52 -4.41
N GLU A 38 18.44 -21.93 -5.26
CA GLU A 38 18.12 -21.64 -6.66
C GLU A 38 19.21 -22.22 -7.57
N THR A 39 18.82 -22.72 -8.74
CA THR A 39 19.74 -23.22 -9.75
C THR A 39 19.91 -22.16 -10.83
N CYS A 40 21.14 -21.68 -11.03
CA CYS A 40 21.39 -20.67 -12.04
C CYS A 40 21.15 -21.28 -13.44
N PRO A 41 20.24 -20.72 -14.27
CA PRO A 41 19.84 -21.35 -15.54
C PRO A 41 20.97 -21.39 -16.59
N THR A 42 21.95 -20.48 -16.50
CA THR A 42 23.04 -20.38 -17.48
C THR A 42 24.23 -21.26 -17.14
N ILE A 43 24.56 -21.41 -15.85
CA ILE A 43 25.77 -22.11 -15.38
C ILE A 43 25.40 -23.48 -14.77
N ASN A 44 24.10 -23.75 -14.58
CA ASN A 44 23.57 -24.93 -13.90
C ASN A 44 24.18 -25.17 -12.51
N ARG A 45 24.62 -24.09 -11.86
CA ARG A 45 25.23 -24.11 -10.52
C ARG A 45 24.20 -23.70 -9.48
N GLN A 46 24.11 -24.50 -8.41
CA GLN A 46 23.28 -24.20 -7.26
C GLN A 46 23.88 -23.06 -6.43
N HIS A 47 23.03 -22.17 -5.96
CA HIS A 47 23.39 -21.09 -5.07
C HIS A 47 22.26 -20.80 -4.09
N PHE A 48 22.59 -20.15 -2.98
CA PHE A 48 21.60 -19.63 -2.07
C PHE A 48 21.25 -18.19 -2.42
N GLN A 49 19.96 -17.94 -2.63
CA GLN A 49 19.37 -16.62 -2.69
C GLN A 49 18.73 -16.32 -1.33
N CYS A 50 19.31 -15.34 -0.63
CA CYS A 50 18.95 -15.04 0.75
C CYS A 50 18.36 -13.64 0.90
N TYR A 51 17.45 -13.51 1.85
CA TYR A 51 16.97 -12.23 2.35
C TYR A 51 17.06 -12.22 3.88
N PHE A 52 17.58 -11.12 4.42
CA PHE A 52 17.77 -10.92 5.85
C PHE A 52 17.12 -9.61 6.29
N LYS A 53 16.36 -9.66 7.37
CA LYS A 53 15.77 -8.52 8.07
C LYS A 53 16.17 -8.58 9.53
N PHE A 54 16.82 -7.53 10.00
CA PHE A 54 17.36 -7.44 11.36
C PHE A 54 16.58 -6.44 12.19
N ASN A 55 16.56 -6.67 13.51
CA ASN A 55 15.92 -5.76 14.47
C ASN A 55 16.57 -4.38 14.46
N SER A 56 17.89 -4.31 14.26
CA SER A 56 18.66 -3.07 14.18
C SER A 56 19.41 -2.89 12.86
N ALA A 57 19.83 -1.65 12.56
CA ALA A 57 20.52 -1.32 11.32
C ALA A 57 22.01 -1.75 11.38
N ILE A 58 22.36 -2.74 10.57
CA ILE A 58 23.69 -3.32 10.47
C ILE A 58 24.49 -2.62 9.36
N ARG A 59 25.81 -2.56 9.51
CA ARG A 59 26.75 -2.05 8.50
C ARG A 59 27.07 -3.14 7.48
N PHE A 60 27.22 -2.78 6.21
CA PHE A 60 27.61 -3.70 5.14
C PHE A 60 28.82 -4.58 5.50
N ASN A 61 29.91 -3.96 5.98
CA ASN A 61 31.15 -4.66 6.34
C ASN A 61 30.96 -5.69 7.47
N THR A 62 30.04 -5.42 8.40
CA THR A 62 29.73 -6.37 9.48
C THR A 62 29.02 -7.59 8.92
N LEU A 63 28.07 -7.39 8.00
CA LEU A 63 27.34 -8.50 7.38
C LEU A 63 28.26 -9.37 6.50
N ILE A 64 29.04 -8.75 5.61
CA ILE A 64 29.93 -9.50 4.71
C ILE A 64 31.02 -10.27 5.47
N SER A 65 31.46 -9.79 6.64
CA SER A 65 32.43 -10.49 7.48
C SER A 65 31.92 -11.80 8.08
N LYS A 66 30.59 -11.99 8.11
CA LYS A 66 29.93 -13.19 8.66
C LYS A 66 29.42 -14.14 7.58
N LEU A 67 29.47 -13.71 6.32
CA LEU A 67 29.08 -14.51 5.17
C LEU A 67 30.33 -15.09 4.49
N PRO A 68 30.17 -16.16 3.70
CA PRO A 68 31.28 -16.73 2.93
C PRO A 68 31.99 -15.67 2.08
N ARG A 69 33.33 -15.75 2.05
CA ARG A 69 34.18 -14.92 1.18
C ARG A 69 33.70 -15.16 -0.26
N THR A 70 33.36 -14.10 -0.99
CA THR A 70 32.65 -14.05 -2.30
C THR A 70 31.12 -13.97 -2.29
N SER A 71 30.47 -13.84 -1.13
CA SER A 71 29.01 -13.58 -1.11
C SER A 71 28.72 -12.19 -1.68
N HIS A 72 27.79 -12.12 -2.63
CA HIS A 72 27.30 -10.84 -3.14
C HIS A 72 26.21 -10.35 -2.22
N VAL A 73 26.38 -9.17 -1.63
CA VAL A 73 25.45 -8.62 -0.65
C VAL A 73 25.02 -7.24 -1.10
N GLU A 74 23.73 -6.96 -1.03
CA GLU A 74 23.17 -5.66 -1.38
C GLU A 74 22.12 -5.23 -0.36
N LYS A 75 21.91 -3.91 -0.26
CA LYS A 75 20.80 -3.37 0.51
C LYS A 75 19.49 -3.73 -0.17
N ALA A 76 18.55 -4.30 0.58
CA ALA A 76 17.26 -4.68 0.01
C ALA A 76 16.47 -3.44 -0.44
N LYS A 77 16.03 -3.44 -1.70
CA LYS A 77 15.18 -2.37 -2.28
C LYS A 77 13.69 -2.72 -2.26
N GLY A 78 13.35 -4.01 -2.30
CA GLY A 78 11.97 -4.50 -2.34
C GLY A 78 11.29 -4.58 -0.96
N SER A 79 9.96 -4.75 -0.95
CA SER A 79 9.24 -5.06 0.28
C SER A 79 9.66 -6.44 0.82
N PRO A 80 9.59 -6.68 2.14
CA PRO A 80 9.94 -7.98 2.72
C PRO A 80 9.20 -9.15 2.06
N TYR A 81 7.91 -8.97 1.76
CA TYR A 81 7.10 -9.99 1.06
C TYR A 81 7.58 -10.27 -0.37
N ARG A 82 7.98 -9.25 -1.14
CA ARG A 82 8.54 -9.48 -2.49
C ARG A 82 9.85 -10.24 -2.44
N ASN A 83 10.71 -9.94 -1.45
CA ASN A 83 11.96 -10.67 -1.28
C ASN A 83 11.71 -12.12 -0.84
N PHE A 84 10.71 -12.35 0.03
CA PHE A 84 10.24 -13.69 0.37
C PHE A 84 9.86 -14.49 -0.89
N GLN A 85 8.96 -13.94 -1.71
CA GLN A 85 8.54 -14.57 -2.97
C GLN A 85 9.72 -14.84 -3.92
N TYR A 86 10.71 -13.94 -3.93
CA TYR A 86 11.90 -14.10 -4.75
C TYR A 86 12.79 -15.25 -4.27
N CYS A 87 12.97 -15.39 -2.95
CA CYS A 87 13.78 -16.48 -2.39
C CYS A 87 13.03 -17.81 -2.39
N SER A 88 11.70 -17.82 -2.43
CA SER A 88 10.88 -19.03 -2.45
C SER A 88 10.55 -19.53 -3.86
N LYS A 89 11.27 -19.11 -4.91
CA LYS A 89 10.96 -19.47 -6.30
C LYS A 89 11.11 -20.96 -6.60
N GLU A 90 12.16 -21.59 -6.07
CA GLU A 90 12.47 -22.99 -6.28
C GLU A 90 12.25 -23.78 -4.99
N THR A 91 13.25 -23.83 -4.11
CA THR A 91 13.18 -24.58 -2.84
C THR A 91 13.63 -23.72 -1.68
N ILE A 92 12.87 -23.74 -0.59
CA ILE A 92 13.26 -23.07 0.65
C ILE A 92 14.16 -24.03 1.42
N ASN A 93 15.40 -23.61 1.67
CA ASN A 93 16.35 -24.37 2.48
C ASN A 93 16.10 -24.12 3.97
N GLU A 94 15.91 -22.86 4.34
CA GLU A 94 15.72 -22.45 5.73
C GLU A 94 14.93 -21.15 5.82
N GLU A 95 14.06 -21.05 6.83
CA GLU A 95 13.30 -19.86 7.15
C GLU A 95 13.33 -19.62 8.65
N ILE A 96 13.67 -18.41 9.06
CA ILE A 96 13.86 -18.03 10.46
C ILE A 96 12.99 -16.81 10.76
N GLY A 97 12.29 -16.85 11.90
CA GLY A 97 11.47 -15.73 12.38
C GLY A 97 10.08 -15.68 11.77
N THR A 98 9.46 -14.49 11.81
CA THR A 98 8.06 -14.33 11.40
C THR A 98 7.96 -13.93 9.93
N ARG A 99 7.31 -14.77 9.12
CA ARG A 99 7.10 -14.54 7.70
C ARG A 99 6.42 -13.18 7.44
N PRO A 100 6.97 -12.33 6.55
CA PRO A 100 6.36 -11.06 6.22
C PRO A 100 5.05 -11.31 5.48
N GLN A 101 3.98 -10.67 5.95
CA GLN A 101 2.71 -10.69 5.25
C GLN A 101 2.74 -9.74 4.05
N PRO A 102 2.00 -10.04 2.97
CA PRO A 102 1.79 -9.06 1.92
C PRO A 102 1.25 -7.79 2.55
N SER A 103 1.89 -6.66 2.26
CA SER A 103 1.29 -5.37 2.62
C SER A 103 -0.10 -5.36 2.02
N ARG A 104 -1.15 -5.38 2.86
CA ARG A 104 -2.51 -5.09 2.39
C ARG A 104 -2.39 -3.74 1.69
N LYS A 105 -2.40 -3.73 0.36
CA LYS A 105 -2.75 -2.52 -0.37
C LYS A 105 -4.01 -2.05 0.32
N ARG A 106 -4.04 -0.80 0.77
CA ARG A 106 -5.29 -0.16 1.18
C ARG A 106 -6.16 -0.13 -0.07
N LYS A 107 -6.80 -1.26 -0.41
CA LYS A 107 -8.04 -1.22 -1.15
C LYS A 107 -8.88 -0.30 -0.27
N ALA A 108 -9.34 0.82 -0.83
CA ALA A 108 -10.50 1.47 -0.22
C ALA A 108 -11.46 0.33 0.08
N THR A 109 -11.84 0.17 1.35
CA THR A 109 -12.66 -0.97 1.77
C THR A 109 -13.85 -1.02 0.82
N GLU A 110 -14.32 -2.20 0.42
CA GLU A 110 -15.46 -2.29 -0.50
C GLU A 110 -16.66 -1.45 -0.01
N GLU A 111 -16.79 -1.38 1.31
CA GLU A 111 -17.64 -0.46 2.07
C GLU A 111 -17.40 1.02 1.72
N GLN A 112 -16.16 1.52 1.71
CA GLN A 112 -15.84 2.90 1.33
C GLN A 112 -16.25 3.21 -0.12
N SER A 113 -16.05 2.27 -1.04
CA SER A 113 -16.51 2.41 -2.43
C SER A 113 -18.05 2.47 -2.52
N GLN A 114 -18.75 1.65 -1.75
CA GLN A 114 -20.22 1.66 -1.68
C GLN A 114 -20.75 2.96 -1.07
N LEU A 115 -20.13 3.47 0.01
CA LEU A 115 -20.49 4.74 0.64
C LEU A 115 -20.32 5.92 -0.34
N LEU A 116 -19.20 5.94 -1.09
CA LEU A 116 -18.99 6.96 -2.12
C LEU A 116 -20.03 6.89 -3.23
N LYS A 117 -20.38 5.68 -3.68
CA LYS A 117 -21.40 5.49 -4.71
C LYS A 117 -22.76 6.06 -4.27
N LYS A 118 -23.23 5.67 -3.07
CA LYS A 118 -24.47 6.20 -2.47
C LYS A 118 -24.46 7.73 -2.32
N TYR A 119 -23.31 8.30 -1.94
CA TYR A 119 -23.15 9.76 -1.85
C TYR A 119 -23.22 10.47 -3.20
N CYS A 120 -22.62 9.87 -4.24
CA CYS A 120 -22.70 10.35 -5.61
C CYS A 120 -24.12 10.24 -6.19
N ASP A 121 -24.85 9.19 -5.82
CA ASP A 121 -26.24 8.94 -6.25
C ASP A 121 -27.27 9.80 -5.48
N ASN A 122 -26.82 10.63 -4.53
CA ASN A 122 -27.65 11.43 -3.60
C ASN A 122 -28.54 10.60 -2.66
N GLU A 123 -28.27 9.31 -2.50
CA GLU A 123 -28.94 8.44 -1.53
C GLU A 123 -28.45 8.68 -0.09
N MET A 124 -27.30 9.35 0.06
CA MET A 124 -26.67 9.61 1.34
C MET A 124 -26.00 10.98 1.35
N THR A 125 -26.07 11.66 2.49
CA THR A 125 -25.43 12.95 2.76
C THR A 125 -24.00 12.76 3.27
N ILE A 126 -23.21 13.84 3.22
CA ILE A 126 -21.83 13.78 3.71
C ILE A 126 -21.74 13.51 5.21
N ASN A 127 -22.73 14.00 5.99
CA ASN A 127 -22.80 13.82 7.43
C ASN A 127 -23.01 12.33 7.80
N GLU A 128 -23.80 11.61 7.02
CA GLU A 128 -24.02 10.17 7.23
C GLU A 128 -22.74 9.36 6.95
N ILE A 129 -21.95 9.73 5.95
CA ILE A 129 -20.62 9.12 5.72
C ILE A 129 -19.69 9.40 6.90
N ILE A 130 -19.72 10.61 7.46
CA ILE A 130 -18.91 10.98 8.63
C ILE A 130 -19.27 10.13 9.84
N GLN A 131 -20.56 9.85 10.06
CA GLN A 131 -20.99 8.97 11.16
C GLN A 131 -20.50 7.53 10.98
N TYR A 132 -20.35 7.06 9.74
CA TYR A 132 -19.90 5.70 9.46
C TYR A 132 -18.36 5.56 9.50
N ASP A 133 -17.63 6.45 8.82
CA ASP A 133 -16.16 6.44 8.77
C ASP A 133 -15.62 7.88 8.71
N ASN A 134 -15.58 8.54 9.88
CA ASN A 134 -15.08 9.91 10.02
C ASN A 134 -13.61 10.05 9.57
N ILE A 135 -12.74 9.07 9.85
CA ILE A 135 -11.32 9.10 9.48
C ILE A 135 -11.16 9.09 7.97
N PHE A 136 -11.98 8.30 7.25
CA PHE A 136 -11.99 8.27 5.79
C PHE A 136 -12.38 9.62 5.20
N VAL A 137 -13.48 10.22 5.69
CA VAL A 137 -13.96 11.52 5.20
C VAL A 137 -12.93 12.61 5.49
N MET A 138 -12.41 12.71 6.72
CA MET A 138 -11.41 13.73 7.07
C MET A 138 -10.16 13.66 6.18
N ARG A 139 -9.70 12.45 5.84
CA ARG A 139 -8.52 12.26 4.97
C ARG A 139 -8.77 12.58 3.51
N ASN A 140 -10.02 12.50 3.04
CA ASN A 140 -10.35 12.57 1.61
C ASN A 140 -11.42 13.61 1.25
N LEU A 141 -11.82 14.49 2.18
CA LEU A 141 -12.97 15.39 2.05
C LEU A 141 -12.99 16.18 0.74
N SER A 142 -11.86 16.82 0.39
CA SER A 142 -11.73 17.61 -0.83
C SER A 142 -11.95 16.78 -2.09
N ARG A 143 -11.44 15.55 -2.11
CA ARG A 143 -11.60 14.62 -3.25
C ARG A 143 -13.04 14.12 -3.36
N ILE A 144 -13.70 13.84 -2.23
CA ILE A 144 -15.09 13.40 -2.18
C ILE A 144 -16.03 14.48 -2.72
N GLN A 145 -15.81 15.73 -2.32
CA GLN A 145 -16.59 16.88 -2.80
C GLN A 145 -16.36 17.13 -4.31
N GLN A 146 -15.10 17.07 -4.76
CA GLN A 146 -14.76 17.18 -6.18
C GLN A 146 -15.46 16.11 -7.02
N LEU A 147 -15.44 14.84 -6.57
CA LEU A 147 -16.08 13.72 -7.27
C LEU A 147 -17.58 13.98 -7.53
N LYS A 148 -18.30 14.44 -6.50
CA LYS A 148 -19.72 14.80 -6.65
C LYS A 148 -19.92 15.94 -7.64
N SER A 149 -19.06 16.95 -7.64
CA SER A 149 -19.16 18.08 -8.56
C SER A 149 -19.01 17.66 -10.04
N TYR A 150 -18.18 16.66 -10.35
CA TYR A 150 -18.03 16.15 -11.71
C TYR A 150 -19.28 15.39 -12.20
N ILE A 151 -19.87 14.57 -11.33
CA ILE A 151 -21.07 13.77 -11.68
C ILE A 151 -22.32 14.65 -11.80
N THR A 152 -22.43 15.70 -10.98
CA THR A 152 -23.64 16.55 -10.96
C THR A 152 -23.74 17.46 -12.20
N LYS A 153 -22.60 17.81 -12.83
CA LYS A 153 -22.58 18.68 -14.03
C LYS A 153 -23.28 18.07 -15.24
N ASP A 154 -23.29 16.75 -15.38
CA ASP A 154 -23.91 16.04 -16.51
C ASP A 154 -25.47 16.06 -16.48
N ARG A 155 -26.10 16.51 -15.39
CA ARG A 155 -27.57 16.55 -15.28
C ARG A 155 -28.21 17.88 -15.72
N THR A 156 -27.43 18.85 -16.20
CA THR A 156 -27.91 20.20 -16.54
C THR A 156 -28.16 20.43 -18.02
N THR A 157 -28.70 19.43 -18.73
CA THR A 157 -29.25 19.64 -20.08
C THR A 157 -30.69 19.15 -20.11
N THR A 158 -31.59 20.08 -20.37
CA THR A 158 -33.06 19.93 -20.53
C THR A 158 -33.86 20.08 -19.24
N ILE A 159 -34.29 21.31 -18.97
CA ILE A 159 -35.69 21.72 -18.77
C ILE A 159 -35.65 23.25 -18.73
N GLU A 160 -36.12 23.90 -19.80
CA GLU A 160 -36.75 25.23 -19.76
C GLU A 160 -37.24 25.62 -21.17
N GLN A 161 -38.36 25.01 -21.59
CA GLN A 161 -39.33 25.67 -22.46
C GLN A 161 -40.73 25.16 -22.08
N SER A 162 -41.31 25.78 -21.06
CA SER A 162 -42.77 25.81 -20.88
C SER A 162 -43.15 27.06 -20.08
N GLU A 163 -42.92 28.23 -20.67
CA GLU A 163 -43.69 29.42 -20.32
C GLU A 163 -45.07 29.29 -20.96
N CYS A 164 -46.11 29.17 -20.14
CA CYS A 164 -47.34 29.96 -20.22
C CYS A 164 -48.42 29.38 -19.30
N LEU A 165 -48.73 30.10 -18.23
CA LEU A 165 -50.08 30.57 -17.86
C LEU A 165 -50.00 31.13 -16.43
N LYS A 166 -49.95 32.46 -16.33
CA LYS A 166 -50.05 33.19 -15.06
C LYS A 166 -51.50 33.17 -14.55
N PRO A 167 -51.69 33.20 -13.22
CA PRO A 167 -52.74 34.03 -12.64
C PRO A 167 -52.12 35.10 -11.73
N LYS A 168 -52.44 36.38 -11.98
CA LYS A 168 -52.08 37.49 -11.09
C LYS A 168 -53.04 37.52 -9.90
N SER A 169 -52.45 37.64 -8.72
CA SER A 169 -53.08 37.74 -7.41
C SER A 169 -53.91 39.01 -7.23
N SER A 170 -55.00 38.86 -6.48
CA SER A 170 -55.69 39.91 -5.76
C SER A 170 -54.82 40.47 -4.63
N ASN A 171 -54.74 41.80 -4.46
CA ASN A 171 -55.32 42.46 -3.28
C ASN A 171 -54.96 43.96 -3.16
N ARG A 172 -55.99 44.68 -2.69
CA ARG A 172 -56.01 45.77 -1.69
C ARG A 172 -56.04 47.24 -2.11
N SER A 173 -57.24 47.79 -1.88
CA SER A 173 -57.60 48.96 -1.04
C SER A 173 -57.25 50.38 -1.51
N ASP A 174 -58.32 51.05 -1.91
CA ASP A 174 -58.89 52.29 -1.35
C ASP A 174 -58.12 53.64 -1.42
N LEU A 175 -58.91 54.64 -1.85
CA LEU A 175 -59.02 56.03 -1.39
C LEU A 175 -58.76 57.18 -2.41
N VAL A 176 -59.89 57.74 -2.87
CA VAL A 176 -60.31 59.18 -3.05
C VAL A 176 -59.45 60.05 -4.02
N PHE A 177 -59.97 60.83 -4.96
CA PHE A 177 -60.98 61.90 -4.87
C PHE A 177 -61.58 62.23 -6.25
N ASP A 178 -62.89 62.50 -6.27
CA ASP A 178 -63.49 63.77 -6.73
C ASP A 178 -64.69 64.09 -5.83
#